data_AF-A0AAW2D785-F1
#
_entry.id   AF-A0AAW2D785-F1
#
_cell.length_a   1.000
_cell.length_b   1.000
_cell.length_c   1.000
_cell.angle_alpha   90.00
_cell.angle_beta   90.00
_cell.angle_gamma   90.00
#
_symmetry.space_group_name_H-M   'P 1'
#
loop_
_entity.id
_entity.type
_entity.pdbx_description
1 polymer ?
#
loop_
_entity_poly.entity_id
_entity_poly.type
_entity_poly.pdbx_seq_one_letter_code
_entity_poly.pdbx_strand_id
1 'polypeptide(L)'
;MFRLNCIPISILTKMDTYKIEIHGETVKASMVDDPVMVGIKINELEPWLQALESRIVGLDVKLDNAKFVLVLCVGTRCLIIRSRIAEVPPEALRVLMADNTICFLSTKMADMNLFSLRLRCSTIVQLGYFASKCLKKAHIKDYGLAELACEVGMDIKESISECPD
;
A
#
# COMPACT_ATOMS: atom_id res chain seq x y z
N MET A 1 -11.87 28.36 3.25
CA MET A 1 -11.82 27.03 3.88
C MET A 1 -13.11 26.31 3.54
N PHE A 2 -13.14 25.49 2.48
CA PHE A 2 -14.31 24.67 2.15
C PHE A 2 -14.34 23.49 3.12
N ARG A 3 -15.46 23.28 3.82
CA ARG A 3 -15.60 22.11 4.69
C ARG A 3 -15.92 20.89 3.82
N LEU A 4 -14.98 19.94 3.75
CA LEU A 4 -15.20 18.61 3.15
C LEU A 4 -16.46 17.92 3.71
N ASN A 5 -16.85 18.26 4.95
CA ASN A 5 -18.04 17.73 5.65
C ASN A 5 -19.38 18.03 4.96
N CYS A 6 -19.41 18.85 3.90
CA CYS A 6 -20.64 19.12 3.13
C CYS A 6 -20.75 18.28 1.86
N ILE A 7 -19.72 17.51 1.49
CA ILE A 7 -19.74 16.66 0.31
C ILE A 7 -20.28 15.27 0.72
N PRO A 8 -21.33 14.76 0.05
CA PRO A 8 -21.80 13.40 0.27
C PRO A 8 -20.68 12.37 0.14
N ILE A 9 -20.66 11.38 1.05
CA ILE A 9 -19.67 10.29 1.04
C ILE A 9 -19.61 9.58 -0.32
N SER A 10 -20.75 9.41 -1.00
CA SER A 10 -20.84 8.78 -2.32
C SER A 10 -20.10 9.53 -3.43
N ILE A 11 -19.85 10.83 -3.25
CA ILE A 11 -19.04 11.66 -4.14
C ILE A 11 -17.58 11.59 -3.68
N LEU A 12 -17.32 11.74 -2.38
CA LEU A 12 -15.96 11.65 -1.81
C LEU A 12 -15.26 10.33 -2.15
N THR A 13 -15.96 9.20 -2.16
CA THR A 13 -15.36 7.90 -2.54
C THR A 13 -14.96 7.81 -4.00
N LYS A 14 -15.50 8.66 -4.88
CA LYS A 14 -15.13 8.72 -6.29
C LYS A 14 -14.06 9.78 -6.55
N MET A 15 -13.95 10.77 -5.67
CA MET A 15 -12.87 11.75 -5.69
C MET A 15 -11.53 11.05 -5.40
N ASP A 16 -10.46 11.61 -5.96
CA ASP A 16 -9.08 11.10 -5.82
C ASP A 16 -8.90 9.60 -6.14
N THR A 17 -9.73 9.11 -7.06
CA THR A 17 -9.57 7.79 -7.69
C THR A 17 -8.99 7.97 -9.09
N TYR A 18 -7.84 7.37 -9.31
CA TYR A 18 -7.08 7.43 -10.55
C TYR A 18 -7.07 6.05 -11.23
N LYS A 19 -7.11 6.05 -12.56
CA LYS A 19 -6.85 4.87 -13.36
C LYS A 19 -5.54 5.10 -14.09
N ILE A 20 -4.58 4.22 -13.87
CA ILE A 20 -3.25 4.29 -14.48
C ILE A 20 -2.99 2.97 -15.20
N GLU A 21 -2.33 3.05 -16.35
CA GLU A 21 -1.93 1.86 -17.09
C GLU A 21 -0.52 1.46 -16.67
N ILE A 22 -0.37 0.23 -16.17
CA ILE A 22 0.92 -0.35 -15.79
C ILE A 22 1.08 -1.63 -16.61
N HIS A 23 2.02 -1.64 -17.56
CA HIS A 23 2.29 -2.81 -18.41
C HIS A 23 1.05 -3.38 -19.14
N GLY A 24 0.12 -2.51 -19.54
CA GLY A 24 -1.12 -2.91 -20.24
C GLY A 24 -2.25 -3.37 -19.31
N GLU A 25 -2.04 -3.31 -18.00
CA GLU A 25 -3.07 -3.54 -16.99
C GLU A 25 -3.54 -2.22 -16.39
N THR A 26 -4.86 -2.02 -16.35
CA THR A 26 -5.45 -0.85 -15.69
C THR A 26 -5.42 -1.03 -14.17
N VAL A 27 -4.58 -0.25 -13.50
CA VAL A 27 -4.54 -0.15 -12.04
C VAL A 27 -5.45 0.99 -11.57
N LYS A 28 -6.33 0.69 -10.63
CA LYS A 28 -7.18 1.68 -9.95
C LYS A 28 -6.54 2.07 -8.63
N ALA A 29 -6.03 3.29 -8.54
CA ALA A 29 -5.48 3.86 -7.31
C ALA A 29 -6.51 4.79 -6.64
N SER A 30 -6.79 4.62 -5.35
CA SER A 30 -7.58 5.56 -4.54
C SER A 30 -6.66 6.23 -3.54
N MET A 31 -6.63 7.56 -3.53
CA MET A 31 -5.87 8.34 -2.56
C MET A 31 -6.81 8.90 -1.49
N VAL A 32 -6.40 8.82 -0.23
CA VAL A 32 -7.15 9.34 0.92
C VAL A 32 -6.23 10.03 1.90
N ASP A 33 -6.68 11.17 2.41
CA ASP A 33 -6.02 11.94 3.47
C ASP A 33 -6.91 12.15 4.71
N ASP A 34 -8.22 11.89 4.59
CA ASP A 34 -9.17 11.92 5.68
C ASP A 34 -9.29 10.54 6.40
N PRO A 35 -9.14 10.49 7.75
CA PRO A 35 -9.25 9.25 8.52
C PRO A 35 -10.57 8.49 8.37
N VAL A 36 -11.69 9.17 8.14
CA VAL A 36 -13.01 8.53 7.96
C VAL A 36 -13.05 7.80 6.60
N MET A 37 -12.44 8.40 5.57
CA MET A 37 -12.37 7.82 4.24
C MET A 37 -11.47 6.57 4.17
N VAL A 38 -10.46 6.47 5.03
CA VAL A 38 -9.60 5.27 5.13
C VAL A 38 -10.42 4.01 5.38
N GLY A 39 -11.34 4.04 6.36
CA GLY A 39 -12.17 2.88 6.68
C GLY A 39 -13.10 2.48 5.53
N ILE A 40 -13.69 3.47 4.85
CA ILE A 40 -14.56 3.23 3.70
C ILE A 40 -13.77 2.57 2.56
N LYS A 41 -12.56 3.06 2.27
CA LYS A 41 -11.72 2.51 1.22
C LYS A 41 -11.13 1.14 1.53
N ILE A 42 -10.85 0.84 2.80
CA ILE A 42 -10.48 -0.52 3.22
C ILE A 42 -11.64 -1.50 2.96
N ASN A 43 -12.88 -1.12 3.31
CA ASN A 43 -14.05 -1.94 3.03
C ASN A 43 -14.28 -2.14 1.52
N GLU A 44 -13.93 -1.15 0.67
CA GLU A 44 -13.96 -1.31 -0.79
C GLU A 44 -12.88 -2.29 -1.32
N LEU A 45 -11.78 -2.49 -0.58
CA LEU A 45 -10.73 -3.46 -0.91
C LEU A 45 -11.06 -4.88 -0.43
N GLU A 46 -11.85 -5.02 0.64
CA GLU A 46 -12.14 -6.31 1.28
C GLU A 46 -12.66 -7.40 0.32
N PRO A 47 -13.61 -7.12 -0.60
CA PRO A 47 -14.06 -8.14 -1.55
C PRO A 47 -12.94 -8.68 -2.43
N TRP A 48 -11.93 -7.85 -2.74
CA TRP A 48 -10.77 -8.24 -3.54
C TRP A 48 -9.80 -9.09 -2.73
N LEU A 49 -9.62 -8.76 -1.45
CA LEU A 49 -8.85 -9.59 -0.52
C LEU A 49 -9.47 -10.98 -0.37
N GLN A 50 -10.79 -11.05 -0.28
CA GLN A 50 -11.52 -12.32 -0.13
C GLN A 50 -11.56 -13.14 -1.43
N ALA A 51 -11.56 -12.47 -2.59
CA ALA A 51 -11.55 -13.15 -3.90
C ALA A 51 -10.20 -13.75 -4.28
N LEU A 52 -9.09 -13.25 -3.70
CA LEU A 52 -7.77 -13.81 -3.93
C LEU A 52 -7.58 -15.10 -3.11
N GLU A 53 -7.25 -16.20 -3.79
CA GLU A 53 -6.87 -17.45 -3.11
C GLU A 53 -5.68 -17.25 -2.17
N SER A 54 -4.74 -16.40 -2.59
CA SER A 54 -3.61 -15.95 -1.79
C SER A 54 -3.90 -14.53 -1.32
N ARG A 55 -4.29 -14.38 -0.04
CA ARG A 55 -4.56 -13.09 0.62
C ARG A 55 -3.28 -12.26 0.76
N ILE A 56 -2.71 -11.86 -0.37
CA ILE A 56 -1.44 -11.15 -0.47
C ILE A 56 -1.74 -9.67 -0.71
N VAL A 57 -1.06 -8.82 0.06
CA VAL A 57 -1.15 -7.37 -0.06
C VAL A 57 0.23 -6.79 -0.26
N GLY A 58 0.43 -6.07 -1.36
CA GLY A 58 1.61 -5.24 -1.55
C GLY A 58 1.57 -4.07 -0.58
N LEU A 59 2.68 -3.84 0.13
CA LEU A 59 2.80 -2.83 1.16
C LEU A 59 4.06 -1.99 0.91
N ASP A 60 3.88 -0.67 0.84
CA ASP A 60 4.98 0.28 0.83
C ASP A 60 4.70 1.44 1.78
N VAL A 61 5.74 1.93 2.47
CA VAL A 61 5.62 3.00 3.45
C VAL A 61 6.74 4.00 3.24
N LYS A 62 6.37 5.22 2.83
CA LYS A 62 7.28 6.36 2.75
C LYS A 62 7.04 7.29 3.93
N LEU A 63 8.11 7.63 4.64
CA LEU A 63 8.09 8.65 5.70
C LEU A 63 8.80 9.90 5.19
N ASP A 64 8.25 11.06 5.53
CA ASP A 64 8.87 12.35 5.25
C ASP A 64 8.57 13.32 6.39
N ASN A 65 9.61 13.74 7.10
CA ASN A 65 9.53 14.65 8.25
C ASN A 65 8.44 14.25 9.27
N ALA A 66 7.25 14.83 9.14
CA ALA A 66 6.07 14.61 9.99
C ALA A 66 4.88 13.96 9.27
N LYS A 67 5.02 13.61 7.99
CA LYS A 67 4.00 13.00 7.13
C LYS A 67 4.41 11.57 6.77
N PHE A 68 3.43 10.76 6.41
CA PHE A 68 3.66 9.46 5.81
C PHE A 68 2.74 9.24 4.61
N VAL A 69 3.21 8.39 3.71
CA VAL A 69 2.42 7.80 2.63
C VAL A 69 2.49 6.29 2.81
N LEU A 70 1.34 5.66 3.00
CA LEU A 70 1.18 4.22 3.08
C LEU A 70 0.43 3.75 1.83
N VAL A 71 1.02 2.79 1.11
CA VAL A 71 0.42 2.20 -0.08
C VAL A 71 0.08 0.74 0.21
N LEU A 72 -1.18 0.38 -0.03
CA LEU A 72 -1.69 -0.99 0.05
C LEU A 72 -2.21 -1.40 -1.33
N CYS A 73 -1.68 -2.46 -1.93
CA CYS A 73 -2.11 -2.94 -3.23
C CYS A 73 -2.65 -4.39 -3.17
N VAL A 74 -3.83 -4.60 -3.75
CA VAL A 74 -4.54 -5.87 -3.83
C VAL A 74 -4.94 -6.08 -5.30
N GLY A 75 -4.23 -6.99 -6.00
CA GLY A 75 -4.38 -7.12 -7.45
C GLY A 75 -4.13 -5.79 -8.17
N THR A 76 -5.06 -5.38 -9.03
CA THR A 76 -4.99 -4.10 -9.78
C THR A 76 -5.57 -2.91 -9.01
N ARG A 77 -5.71 -2.99 -7.68
CA ARG A 77 -6.25 -1.90 -6.85
C ARG A 77 -5.24 -1.47 -5.81
N CYS A 78 -4.98 -0.17 -5.74
CA CYS A 78 -4.12 0.40 -4.72
C CYS A 78 -4.88 1.43 -3.90
N LEU A 79 -4.67 1.42 -2.59
CA LEU A 79 -5.10 2.43 -1.64
C LEU A 79 -3.86 3.18 -1.14
N ILE A 80 -3.84 4.48 -1.33
CA ILE A 80 -2.77 5.39 -0.94
C ILE A 80 -3.31 6.24 0.20
N ILE A 81 -2.76 6.07 1.40
CA ILE A 81 -3.15 6.80 2.61
C ILE A 81 -2.05 7.82 2.92
N ARG A 82 -2.42 9.10 3.01
CA ARG A 82 -1.53 10.20 3.39
C ARG A 82 -1.98 10.79 4.73
N SER A 83 -1.13 10.83 5.73
CA SER A 83 -1.48 11.41 7.04
C SER A 83 -0.22 11.84 7.80
N ARG A 84 -0.37 12.43 8.98
CA ARG A 84 0.74 12.85 9.84
C ARG A 84 1.16 11.71 10.75
N ILE A 85 2.46 11.55 10.97
CA ILE A 85 3.03 10.50 11.84
C ILE A 85 2.51 10.61 13.28
N ALA A 86 2.22 11.83 13.76
CA ALA A 86 1.72 12.07 15.11
C ALA A 86 0.24 11.67 15.31
N GLU A 87 -0.51 11.48 14.23
CA GLU A 87 -1.93 11.11 14.29
C GLU A 87 -2.10 9.65 14.70
N VAL A 88 -3.22 9.35 15.36
CA VAL A 88 -3.57 7.97 15.69
C VAL A 88 -4.03 7.28 14.40
N PRO A 89 -3.46 6.11 14.03
CA PRO A 89 -3.90 5.39 12.85
C PRO A 89 -5.39 5.05 12.93
N PRO A 90 -6.15 5.17 11.83
CA PRO A 90 -7.56 4.77 11.80
C PRO A 90 -7.74 3.32 12.23
N GLU A 91 -8.80 3.04 13.00
CA GLU A 91 -9.03 1.70 13.56
C GLU A 91 -9.14 0.64 12.45
N ALA A 92 -9.81 0.95 11.34
CA ALA A 92 -9.91 0.04 10.19
C ALA A 92 -8.53 -0.37 9.64
N LEU A 93 -7.57 0.56 9.62
CA LEU A 93 -6.20 0.26 9.20
C LEU A 93 -5.48 -0.62 10.23
N ARG A 94 -5.67 -0.35 11.52
CA ARG A 94 -5.10 -1.19 12.59
C ARG A 94 -5.63 -2.61 12.54
N VAL A 95 -6.94 -2.78 12.33
CA VAL A 95 -7.59 -4.09 12.20
C VAL A 95 -7.05 -4.84 10.98
N LEU A 96 -6.97 -4.17 9.82
CA LEU A 96 -6.42 -4.77 8.59
C LEU A 96 -4.97 -5.25 8.79
N MET A 97 -4.12 -4.42 9.40
CA MET A 97 -2.70 -4.75 9.63
C MET A 97 -2.50 -5.86 10.66
N ALA A 98 -3.44 -6.04 11.59
CA ALA A 98 -3.42 -7.08 12.60
C ALA A 98 -4.02 -8.43 12.13
N ASP A 99 -4.59 -8.48 10.93
CA ASP A 99 -5.16 -9.71 10.37
C ASP A 99 -4.04 -10.69 9.96
N ASN A 100 -3.85 -11.71 10.79
CA ASN A 100 -2.84 -12.75 10.58
C ASN A 100 -3.16 -13.72 9.42
N THR A 101 -4.32 -13.58 8.78
CA THR A 101 -4.67 -14.34 7.57
C THR A 101 -4.16 -13.67 6.28
N ILE A 102 -3.68 -12.43 6.38
CA ILE A 102 -3.17 -11.64 5.26
C ILE A 102 -1.64 -11.67 5.27
N CYS A 103 -1.02 -11.95 4.12
CA CYS A 103 0.42 -11.87 3.92
C CYS A 103 0.78 -10.52 3.29
N PHE A 104 1.53 -9.68 4.00
CA PHE A 104 1.93 -8.37 3.49
C PHE A 104 3.32 -8.46 2.87
N LEU A 105 3.45 -8.17 1.58
CA LEU A 105 4.73 -8.14 0.88
C LEU A 105 5.26 -6.72 0.84
N SER A 106 6.47 -6.52 1.37
CA SER A 106 7.10 -5.19 1.36
C SER A 106 8.54 -5.22 0.89
N THR A 107 8.99 -4.09 0.36
CA THR A 107 10.41 -3.84 0.11
C THR A 107 11.14 -3.59 1.44
N LYS A 108 12.47 -3.68 1.43
CA LYS A 108 13.28 -3.53 2.64
C LYS A 108 12.91 -2.20 3.35
N MET A 109 12.73 -2.24 4.68
CA MET A 109 12.41 -1.13 5.63
C MET A 109 10.97 -0.96 6.14
N ALA A 110 9.98 -1.75 5.70
CA ALA A 110 8.59 -1.57 6.16
C ALA A 110 8.40 -1.70 7.68
N ASP A 111 9.07 -2.65 8.35
CA ASP A 111 8.90 -2.89 9.79
C ASP A 111 9.24 -1.65 10.65
N MET A 112 10.35 -0.97 10.33
CA MET A 112 10.78 0.25 11.03
C MET A 112 9.80 1.41 10.80
N ASN A 113 9.27 1.52 9.58
CA ASN A 113 8.35 2.58 9.22
C ASN A 113 6.98 2.37 9.88
N LEU A 114 6.47 1.13 9.90
CA LEU A 114 5.22 0.80 10.58
C LEU A 114 5.29 1.00 12.10
N PHE A 115 6.44 0.69 12.70
CA PHE A 115 6.67 0.98 14.11
C PHE A 115 6.50 2.48 14.41
N SER A 116 7.06 3.34 13.54
CA SER A 116 6.92 4.80 13.65
C SER A 116 5.46 5.26 13.52
N LEU A 117 4.65 4.52 12.75
CA LEU A 117 3.22 4.76 12.58
C LEU A 117 2.35 4.09 13.66
N ARG A 118 2.94 3.42 14.66
CA ARG A 118 2.20 2.66 15.70
C ARG A 118 1.29 1.58 15.10
N LEU A 119 1.63 1.07 13.92
CA LEU A 119 0.97 -0.06 13.29
C LEU A 119 1.74 -1.35 13.66
N ARG A 120 0.98 -2.40 13.97
CA ARG A 120 1.54 -3.74 14.23
C ARG A 120 1.09 -4.66 13.11
N CYS A 121 2.03 -5.38 12.52
CA CYS A 121 1.76 -6.40 11.53
C CYS A 121 2.79 -7.52 11.68
N SER A 122 2.32 -8.73 12.00
CA SER A 122 3.16 -9.92 12.24
C SER A 122 3.40 -10.76 10.99
N THR A 123 2.72 -10.45 9.89
CA THR A 123 2.69 -11.25 8.66
C THR A 123 3.39 -10.57 7.49
N ILE A 124 4.29 -9.62 7.78
CA ILE A 124 5.11 -8.97 6.76
C ILE A 124 6.22 -9.91 6.32
N VAL A 125 6.36 -10.02 5.00
CA VAL A 125 7.41 -10.80 4.34
C VAL A 125 8.16 -9.88 3.38
N GLN A 126 9.49 -9.93 3.44
CA GLN A 126 10.33 -9.19 2.50
C GLN A 126 10.12 -9.72 1.07
N LEU A 127 9.86 -8.81 0.14
CA LEU A 127 9.56 -9.11 -1.26
C LEU A 127 10.67 -9.90 -1.95
N GLY A 128 11.94 -9.54 -1.73
CA GLY A 128 13.09 -10.27 -2.30
C GLY A 128 13.19 -11.70 -1.79
N TYR A 129 12.96 -11.92 -0.49
CA TYR A 129 12.89 -13.26 0.08
C TYR A 129 11.73 -14.07 -0.54
N PHE A 130 10.53 -13.49 -0.60
CA PHE A 130 9.37 -14.12 -1.23
C PHE A 130 9.65 -14.50 -2.69
N ALA A 131 10.15 -13.55 -3.49
CA ALA A 131 10.51 -13.76 -4.88
C ALA A 131 11.57 -14.87 -5.05
N SER A 132 12.58 -14.92 -4.19
CA SER A 132 13.62 -15.96 -4.23
C SER A 132 13.05 -17.37 -4.07
N LYS A 133 11.98 -17.52 -3.27
CA LYS A 133 11.30 -18.79 -3.05
C LYS A 133 10.38 -19.15 -4.22
N CYS A 134 9.60 -18.19 -4.72
CA CYS A 134 8.71 -18.40 -5.85
C CYS A 134 9.48 -18.71 -7.15
N LEU A 135 10.53 -17.95 -7.44
CA LEU A 135 11.33 -18.07 -8.66
C LEU A 135 12.45 -19.13 -8.55
N LYS A 136 12.64 -19.72 -7.36
CA LYS A 136 13.73 -20.68 -7.07
C LYS A 136 15.13 -20.13 -7.39
N LYS A 137 15.33 -18.83 -7.19
CA LYS A 137 16.62 -18.13 -7.40
C LYS A 137 17.12 -17.57 -6.08
N ALA A 138 18.07 -18.21 -5.44
CA ALA A 138 18.54 -17.76 -4.11
C ALA A 138 19.24 -16.39 -4.12
N HIS A 139 19.88 -16.02 -5.23
CA HIS A 139 20.67 -14.79 -5.35
C HIS A 139 19.82 -13.50 -5.38
N ILE A 140 18.53 -13.58 -5.73
CA ILE A 140 17.65 -12.40 -5.79
C ILE A 140 17.06 -12.01 -4.43
N LYS A 141 17.36 -12.76 -3.37
CA LYS A 141 16.79 -12.53 -2.02
C LYS A 141 16.99 -11.08 -1.56
N ASP A 142 18.11 -10.48 -1.95
CA ASP A 142 18.51 -9.16 -1.50
C ASP A 142 18.20 -8.02 -2.48
N TYR A 143 17.59 -8.34 -3.63
CA TYR A 143 17.22 -7.36 -4.64
C TYR A 143 16.15 -6.38 -4.12
N GLY A 144 16.27 -5.13 -4.55
CA GLY A 144 15.23 -4.11 -4.40
C GLY A 144 14.10 -4.29 -5.42
N LEU A 145 13.13 -3.36 -5.40
CA LEU A 145 11.96 -3.44 -6.27
C LEU A 145 12.33 -3.37 -7.76
N ALA A 146 13.25 -2.48 -8.13
CA ALA A 146 13.67 -2.30 -9.51
C ALA A 146 14.39 -3.55 -10.05
N GLU A 147 15.33 -4.12 -9.28
CA GLU A 147 16.03 -5.33 -9.73
C GLU A 147 15.08 -6.54 -9.81
N LEU A 148 14.13 -6.68 -8.87
CA LEU A 148 13.10 -7.72 -8.93
C LEU A 148 12.14 -7.53 -10.10
N ALA A 149 11.81 -6.29 -10.45
CA ALA A 149 11.00 -5.99 -11.62
C ALA A 149 11.71 -6.37 -12.92
N CYS A 150 13.01 -6.08 -13.02
CA CYS A 150 13.83 -6.52 -14.16
C CYS A 150 13.84 -8.05 -14.30
N GLU A 151 13.92 -8.80 -13.19
CA GLU A 151 13.86 -10.27 -13.20
C GLU A 151 12.57 -10.85 -13.80
N VAL A 152 11.47 -10.08 -13.80
CA VAL A 152 10.17 -10.47 -14.36
C VAL A 152 9.83 -9.72 -15.66
N GLY A 153 10.79 -9.01 -16.25
CA GLY A 153 10.61 -8.31 -17.54
C GLY A 153 9.81 -7.01 -17.44
N MET A 154 9.75 -6.39 -16.27
CA MET A 154 9.14 -5.08 -16.05
C MET A 154 10.21 -3.99 -16.03
N ASP A 155 10.01 -2.93 -16.82
CA ASP A 155 10.86 -1.74 -16.84
C ASP A 155 10.27 -0.68 -15.91
N ILE A 156 10.75 -0.68 -14.66
CA ILE A 156 10.35 0.30 -13.66
C ILE A 156 11.46 1.34 -13.55
N LYS A 157 11.13 2.60 -13.87
CA LYS A 157 12.00 3.74 -13.60
C LYS A 157 12.04 4.00 -12.10
N GLU A 158 13.22 4.30 -11.56
CA GLU A 158 13.35 4.76 -10.18
C GLU A 158 12.42 5.95 -9.92
N SER A 159 11.80 5.97 -8.74
CA SER A 159 10.89 7.05 -8.36
C SER A 159 11.66 8.36 -8.20
N ILE A 160 11.02 9.46 -8.59
CA ILE A 160 11.52 10.81 -8.31
C ILE A 160 11.44 10.96 -6.78
N SER A 161 12.60 11.15 -6.14
CA SER A 161 12.74 11.03 -4.68
C SER A 161 11.91 12.03 -3.85
N GLU A 162 11.40 13.08 -4.47
CA GLU A 162 10.72 14.18 -3.79
C GLU A 162 9.25 13.86 -3.51
N CYS A 163 8.85 13.95 -2.25
CA CYS A 163 7.43 14.05 -1.90
C CYS A 163 6.92 15.40 -2.44
N PRO A 164 5.86 15.43 -3.26
CA PRO A 164 5.26 16.70 -3.64
C PRO A 164 4.72 17.42 -2.39
N ASP A 165 5.01 18.72 -2.29
CA ASP A 165 4.69 19.59 -1.15
C ASP A 165 3.22 19.51 -0.68
#